data_AF-A0A166UT23-F1
#
_entry.id   AF-A0A166UT23-F1
#
_cell.length_a   1.000
_cell.length_b   1.000
_cell.length_c   1.000
_cell.angle_alpha   90.00
_cell.angle_beta   90.00
_cell.angle_gamma   90.00
#
_symmetry.space_group_name_H-M   'P 1'
#
loop_
_entity.id
_entity.type
_entity.pdbx_description
1 polymer ?
#
loop_
_entity_poly.entity_id
_entity_poly.type
_entity_poly.pdbx_seq_one_letter_code
_entity_poly.pdbx_strand_id
1 'polypeptide(L)'
;MSTNLHYERVRILVYFDMASTCILCYDYLLTFSSEMSLIWTGPGKWTVFQILFVLSRYWPFADAAIILYGHWGLNISDTSCDRLHIAFGWMLTLGQLLTEVTFLMRVWAMWGGTRRIGAFLGAFFLAAWVPCIVLEGIILNLFAGMKEKSRFIVGCHKTIPRDVKLVRIQDAIIFLYWIVLLALLVCKGGSPRKRLSGTGLYALLYRDGITYCVLLCCVGIVNMTTTVFAPEFLKLLYFLQHVILSVLTNRILFRLRQYNLSTSRNEDATIINFVPAGALAFGRPGNANGDLIELQRLRNPDDTAAGSRGLGVI
;
A
#
# COMPACT_ATOMS: atom_id res chain seq x y z
N MET A 1 -5.93 41.53 -0.04
CA MET A 1 -5.01 40.37 -0.19
C MET A 1 -4.89 40.08 -1.67
N SER A 2 -3.74 40.42 -2.26
CA SER A 2 -3.54 40.61 -3.70
C SER A 2 -3.79 39.33 -4.52
N THR A 3 -4.38 39.48 -5.70
CA THR A 3 -4.63 38.41 -6.68
C THR A 3 -3.35 37.62 -7.02
N ASN A 4 -2.20 38.28 -7.04
CA ASN A 4 -0.89 37.65 -7.25
C ASN A 4 -0.55 36.59 -6.20
N LEU A 5 -0.82 36.86 -4.92
CA LEU A 5 -0.55 35.91 -3.84
C LEU A 5 -1.44 34.66 -3.95
N HIS A 6 -2.68 34.82 -4.43
CA HIS A 6 -3.56 33.67 -4.68
C HIS A 6 -3.05 32.79 -5.82
N TYR A 7 -2.55 33.41 -6.90
CA TYR A 7 -2.00 32.72 -8.05
C TYR A 7 -0.74 31.90 -7.71
N GLU A 8 0.18 32.47 -6.94
CA GLU A 8 1.39 31.76 -6.48
C GLU A 8 1.04 30.52 -5.64
N ARG A 9 0.03 30.63 -4.76
CA ARG A 9 -0.42 29.51 -3.92
C ARG A 9 -0.97 28.36 -4.74
N VAL A 10 -1.83 28.66 -5.71
CA VAL A 10 -2.39 27.66 -6.62
C VAL A 10 -1.27 26.97 -7.40
N ARG A 11 -0.30 27.71 -7.93
CA ARG A 11 0.85 27.12 -8.63
C ARG A 11 1.64 26.17 -7.75
N ILE A 12 1.90 26.54 -6.50
CA ILE A 12 2.60 25.68 -5.56
C ILE A 12 1.83 24.37 -5.34
N LEU A 13 0.52 24.43 -5.08
CA LEU A 13 -0.33 23.24 -4.94
C LEU A 13 -0.24 22.33 -6.16
N VAL A 14 -0.43 22.89 -7.36
CA VAL A 14 -0.33 22.18 -8.64
C VAL A 14 1.03 21.50 -8.81
N TYR A 15 2.14 22.17 -8.48
CA TYR A 15 3.48 21.59 -8.60
C TYR A 15 3.71 20.42 -7.64
N PHE A 16 3.20 20.51 -6.41
CA PHE A 16 3.29 19.40 -5.46
C PHE A 16 2.44 18.20 -5.91
N ASP A 17 1.26 18.42 -6.46
CA ASP A 17 0.40 17.36 -6.97
C ASP A 17 0.98 16.69 -8.22
N MET A 18 1.56 17.49 -9.13
CA MET A 18 2.34 17.02 -10.27
C MET A 18 3.53 16.16 -9.82
N ALA A 19 4.34 16.67 -8.90
CA ALA A 19 5.50 15.95 -8.39
C ALA A 19 5.11 14.63 -7.73
N SER A 20 4.01 14.62 -6.97
CA SER A 20 3.44 13.42 -6.35
C SER A 20 3.02 12.40 -7.42
N THR A 21 2.38 12.86 -8.49
CA THR A 21 1.98 12.01 -9.62
C THR A 21 3.21 11.44 -10.35
N CYS A 22 4.25 12.24 -10.55
CA CYS A 22 5.51 11.78 -11.14
C CYS A 22 6.17 10.69 -10.27
N ILE A 23 6.20 10.87 -8.95
CA ILE A 23 6.72 9.87 -8.01
C ILE A 23 5.92 8.56 -8.12
N LEU A 24 4.60 8.65 -8.17
CA LEU A 24 3.70 7.50 -8.33
C LEU A 24 3.99 6.72 -9.62
N CYS A 25 4.06 7.42 -10.76
CA CYS A 25 4.38 6.81 -12.05
C CYS A 25 5.77 6.19 -12.06
N TYR A 26 6.77 6.90 -11.53
CA TYR A 26 8.14 6.42 -11.45
C TYR A 26 8.26 5.15 -10.61
N ASP A 27 7.62 5.12 -9.43
CA ASP A 27 7.58 3.94 -8.58
C ASP A 27 6.91 2.75 -9.25
N TYR A 28 5.80 3.01 -9.94
CA TYR A 28 5.06 1.99 -10.67
C TYR A 28 5.93 1.33 -11.73
N LEU A 29 6.60 2.12 -12.58
CA LEU A 29 7.46 1.62 -13.64
C LEU A 29 8.62 0.77 -13.08
N LEU A 30 9.24 1.22 -11.99
CA LEU A 30 10.33 0.47 -11.35
C LEU A 30 9.88 -0.87 -10.75
N THR A 31 8.65 -0.94 -10.25
CA THR A 31 8.15 -2.12 -9.53
C THR A 31 7.25 -3.01 -10.40
N PHE A 32 6.95 -2.62 -11.63
CA PHE A 32 6.06 -3.34 -12.55
C PHE A 32 6.53 -4.77 -12.85
N SER A 33 7.83 -4.95 -13.12
CA SER A 33 8.39 -6.30 -13.36
C SER A 33 8.21 -7.23 -12.15
N SER A 34 8.42 -6.70 -10.95
CA SER A 34 8.17 -7.43 -9.69
C SER A 34 6.68 -7.69 -9.49
N GLU A 35 5.80 -6.77 -9.88
CA GLU A 35 4.35 -6.96 -9.80
C GLU A 35 3.88 -8.11 -10.70
N MET A 36 4.31 -8.11 -11.96
CA MET A 36 3.93 -9.13 -12.93
C MET A 36 4.34 -10.52 -12.45
N SER A 37 5.59 -10.66 -12.02
CA SER A 37 6.16 -11.94 -11.55
C SER A 37 5.59 -12.43 -10.21
N LEU A 38 5.28 -11.52 -9.28
CA LEU A 38 4.91 -11.89 -7.91
C LEU A 38 3.40 -11.93 -7.67
N ILE A 39 2.60 -11.23 -8.46
CA ILE A 39 1.15 -11.08 -8.23
C ILE A 39 0.35 -11.71 -9.35
N TRP A 40 0.72 -11.46 -10.61
CA TRP A 40 -0.07 -11.83 -11.77
C TRP A 40 0.25 -13.25 -12.28
N THR A 41 1.51 -13.68 -12.23
CA THR A 41 1.92 -15.03 -12.67
C THR A 41 1.83 -16.11 -11.59
N GLY A 42 1.29 -15.79 -10.41
CA GLY A 42 1.17 -16.74 -9.30
C GLY A 42 0.07 -17.78 -9.54
N PRO A 43 0.36 -19.10 -9.44
CA PRO A 43 -0.67 -20.13 -9.56
C PRO A 43 -1.50 -20.19 -8.26
N GLY A 44 -2.64 -19.49 -8.22
CA GLY A 44 -3.50 -19.52 -7.04
C GLY A 44 -4.77 -18.67 -7.13
N LYS A 45 -5.69 -18.91 -6.18
CA LYS A 45 -6.89 -18.08 -5.98
C LYS A 45 -6.50 -16.72 -5.40
N TRP A 46 -7.17 -15.66 -5.85
CA TRP A 46 -6.98 -14.31 -5.32
C TRP A 46 -7.28 -14.26 -3.82
N THR A 47 -6.28 -13.87 -3.03
CA THR A 47 -6.40 -13.67 -1.58
C THR A 47 -6.91 -12.26 -1.27
N VAL A 48 -7.58 -12.08 -0.13
CA VAL A 48 -8.03 -10.76 0.36
C VAL A 48 -6.88 -9.75 0.38
N PHE A 49 -5.68 -10.18 0.76
CA PHE A 49 -4.49 -9.36 0.79
C PHE A 49 -4.04 -8.90 -0.62
N GLN A 50 -4.17 -9.73 -1.65
CA GLN A 50 -3.89 -9.33 -3.04
C GLN A 50 -4.89 -8.30 -3.55
N ILE A 51 -6.18 -8.47 -3.22
CA ILE A 51 -7.22 -7.51 -3.62
C ILE A 51 -6.94 -6.16 -2.96
N LEU A 52 -6.70 -6.14 -1.64
CA LEU A 52 -6.40 -4.91 -0.91
C LEU A 52 -5.12 -4.24 -1.43
N PHE A 53 -4.11 -5.01 -1.82
CA PHE A 53 -2.91 -4.47 -2.46
C PHE A 53 -3.19 -3.83 -3.81
N VAL A 54 -3.95 -4.49 -4.69
CA VAL A 54 -4.27 -3.92 -6.01
C VAL A 54 -5.09 -2.65 -5.82
N LEU A 55 -6.07 -2.66 -4.93
CA LEU A 55 -6.84 -1.46 -4.61
C LEU A 55 -5.93 -0.35 -4.09
N SER A 56 -5.11 -0.58 -3.06
CA SER A 56 -4.25 0.47 -2.50
C SER A 56 -3.17 0.97 -3.47
N ARG A 57 -2.75 0.15 -4.43
CA ARG A 57 -1.75 0.51 -5.45
C ARG A 57 -2.33 1.32 -6.61
N TYR A 58 -3.51 0.95 -7.11
CA TYR A 58 -4.10 1.60 -8.28
C TYR A 58 -5.01 2.78 -7.91
N TRP A 59 -5.48 2.86 -6.66
CA TRP A 59 -6.31 3.98 -6.20
C TRP A 59 -5.65 5.37 -6.33
N PRO A 60 -4.36 5.57 -5.96
CA PRO A 60 -3.70 6.87 -6.13
C PRO A 60 -3.66 7.35 -7.60
N PHE A 61 -3.73 6.44 -8.59
CA PHE A 61 -3.83 6.83 -10.00
C PHE A 61 -5.19 7.42 -10.34
N ALA A 62 -6.27 6.91 -9.73
CA ALA A 62 -7.58 7.53 -9.84
C ALA A 62 -7.55 8.92 -9.21
N ASP A 63 -6.94 9.05 -8.02
CA ASP A 63 -6.78 10.34 -7.32
C ASP A 63 -6.02 11.34 -8.20
N ALA A 64 -4.92 10.90 -8.81
CA ALA A 64 -4.18 11.69 -9.79
C ALA A 64 -5.06 12.10 -10.97
N ALA A 65 -5.81 11.19 -11.60
CA ALA A 65 -6.65 11.55 -12.74
C ALA A 65 -7.67 12.65 -12.40
N ILE A 66 -8.33 12.57 -11.24
CA ILE A 66 -9.31 13.58 -10.82
C ILE A 66 -8.63 14.89 -10.43
N ILE A 67 -7.52 14.86 -9.70
CA ILE A 67 -6.83 16.08 -9.28
C ILE A 67 -6.28 16.85 -10.48
N LEU A 68 -5.75 16.15 -11.47
CA LEU A 68 -5.24 16.74 -12.70
C LEU A 68 -6.35 17.33 -13.57
N TYR A 69 -7.48 16.63 -13.66
CA TYR A 69 -8.66 17.18 -14.30
C TYR A 69 -9.17 18.43 -13.56
N GLY A 70 -9.10 18.45 -12.23
CA GLY A 70 -9.43 19.62 -11.42
C GLY A 70 -8.54 20.82 -11.70
N HIS A 71 -7.23 20.60 -11.87
CA HIS A 71 -6.25 21.67 -12.12
C HIS A 71 -6.28 22.23 -13.55
N TRP A 72 -6.58 21.40 -14.57
CA TRP A 72 -6.50 21.79 -15.99
C TRP A 72 -7.82 21.74 -16.76
N GLY A 73 -8.93 21.36 -16.13
CA GLY A 73 -10.22 21.29 -16.80
C GLY A 73 -10.69 22.67 -17.29
N LEU A 74 -11.12 22.71 -18.56
CA LEU A 74 -11.62 23.92 -19.21
C LEU A 74 -13.12 24.06 -18.98
N ASN A 75 -13.60 25.30 -18.79
CA ASN A 75 -15.03 25.65 -18.69
C ASN A 75 -15.82 24.81 -17.67
N ILE A 76 -15.23 24.54 -16.51
CA ILE A 76 -15.93 23.87 -15.40
C ILE A 76 -16.94 24.86 -14.82
N SER A 77 -18.22 24.48 -14.75
CA SER A 77 -19.24 25.27 -14.05
C SER A 77 -19.03 25.23 -12.53
N ASP A 78 -19.42 26.28 -11.79
CA ASP A 78 -19.34 26.34 -10.33
C ASP A 78 -19.92 25.07 -9.67
N THR A 79 -21.10 24.63 -10.12
CA THR A 79 -21.77 23.41 -9.63
C THR A 79 -21.00 22.11 -9.93
N SER A 80 -20.23 22.08 -11.02
CA SER A 80 -19.41 20.93 -11.38
C SER A 80 -18.09 20.96 -10.62
N CYS A 81 -17.52 22.15 -10.36
CA CYS A 81 -16.37 22.35 -9.49
C CYS A 81 -16.68 21.90 -8.05
N ASP A 82 -17.87 22.22 -7.54
CA ASP A 82 -18.32 21.75 -6.22
C ASP A 82 -18.35 20.23 -6.11
N ARG A 83 -18.98 19.58 -7.09
CA ARG A 83 -19.07 18.12 -7.15
C ARG A 83 -17.71 17.48 -7.32
N LEU A 84 -16.83 18.06 -8.14
CA LEU A 84 -15.47 17.57 -8.35
C LEU A 84 -14.67 17.62 -7.06
N HIS A 85 -14.74 18.73 -6.32
CA HIS A 85 -14.04 18.90 -5.05
C HIS A 85 -14.51 17.90 -3.99
N ILE A 86 -15.83 17.71 -3.87
CA ILE A 86 -16.42 16.71 -2.96
C ILE A 86 -15.98 15.30 -3.37
N ALA A 87 -16.04 14.97 -4.67
CA ALA A 87 -15.63 13.67 -5.17
C ALA A 87 -14.16 13.39 -4.90
N PHE A 88 -13.27 14.36 -5.15
CA PHE A 88 -11.84 14.25 -4.87
C PHE A 88 -11.58 14.01 -3.38
N GLY A 89 -12.19 14.78 -2.48
CA GLY A 89 -12.02 14.60 -1.04
C GLY A 89 -12.43 13.21 -0.56
N TRP A 90 -13.58 12.71 -1.00
CA TRP A 90 -14.04 11.36 -0.66
C TRP A 90 -13.16 10.26 -1.25
N MET A 91 -12.73 10.42 -2.49
CA MET A 91 -11.89 9.42 -3.15
C MET A 91 -10.53 9.33 -2.48
N LEU A 92 -9.90 10.47 -2.17
CA LEU A 92 -8.64 10.51 -1.44
C LEU A 92 -8.77 9.85 -0.05
N THR A 93 -9.87 10.12 0.65
CA THR A 93 -10.14 9.55 1.98
C THR A 93 -10.31 8.03 1.92
N LEU A 94 -11.04 7.51 0.93
CA LEU A 94 -11.20 6.08 0.70
C LEU A 94 -9.87 5.41 0.33
N GLY A 95 -9.05 6.04 -0.51
CA GLY A 95 -7.72 5.56 -0.86
C GLY A 95 -6.82 5.45 0.37
N GLN A 96 -6.81 6.49 1.20
CA GLN A 96 -6.05 6.50 2.45
C GLN A 96 -6.49 5.37 3.38
N LEU A 97 -7.80 5.21 3.61
CA LEU A 97 -8.36 4.11 4.41
C LEU A 97 -7.88 2.73 3.93
N LEU A 98 -7.95 2.47 2.62
CA LEU A 98 -7.49 1.20 2.04
C LEU A 98 -6.01 0.95 2.31
N THR A 99 -5.18 1.98 2.11
CA THR A 99 -3.74 1.87 2.30
C THR A 99 -3.38 1.67 3.78
N GLU A 100 -4.08 2.34 4.67
CA GLU A 100 -3.88 2.23 6.12
C GLU A 100 -4.29 0.86 6.66
N VAL A 101 -5.38 0.28 6.14
CA VAL A 101 -5.76 -1.10 6.45
C VAL A 101 -4.65 -2.06 6.04
N THR A 102 -4.04 -1.88 4.86
CA THR A 102 -2.91 -2.73 4.43
C THR A 102 -1.69 -2.57 5.32
N PHE A 103 -1.45 -1.37 5.86
CA PHE A 103 -0.40 -1.13 6.83
C PHE A 103 -0.69 -1.84 8.17
N LEU A 104 -1.90 -1.69 8.71
CA LEU A 104 -2.31 -2.33 9.96
C LEU A 104 -2.29 -3.85 9.91
N MET A 105 -2.70 -4.45 8.79
CA MET A 105 -2.58 -5.91 8.62
C MET A 105 -1.13 -6.39 8.80
N ARG A 106 -0.14 -5.57 8.42
CA ARG A 106 1.28 -5.92 8.60
C ARG A 106 1.72 -5.74 10.03
N VAL A 107 1.28 -4.68 10.70
CA VAL A 107 1.51 -4.52 12.14
C VAL A 107 0.95 -5.73 12.88
N TRP A 108 -0.27 -6.15 12.55
CA TRP A 108 -0.88 -7.34 13.12
C TRP A 108 -0.04 -8.61 12.88
N ALA A 109 0.45 -8.81 11.66
CA ALA A 109 1.32 -9.93 11.32
C ALA A 109 2.66 -9.90 12.10
N MET A 110 3.27 -8.73 12.28
CA MET A 110 4.51 -8.55 13.07
C MET A 110 4.34 -8.91 14.55
N TRP A 111 3.13 -8.74 15.07
CA TRP A 111 2.76 -9.15 16.42
C TRP A 111 2.29 -10.61 16.52
N GLY A 112 2.56 -11.40 15.48
CA GLY A 112 2.26 -12.84 15.45
C GLY A 112 0.81 -13.17 15.10
N GLY A 113 0.04 -12.22 14.55
CA GLY A 113 -1.30 -12.49 14.04
C GLY A 113 -2.33 -12.90 15.09
N THR A 114 -2.09 -12.60 16.37
CA THR A 114 -3.04 -13.00 17.43
C THR A 114 -4.34 -12.20 17.35
N ARG A 115 -5.49 -12.87 17.53
CA ARG A 115 -6.82 -12.22 17.42
C ARG A 115 -7.00 -11.05 18.38
N ARG A 116 -6.38 -11.11 19.58
CA ARG A 116 -6.43 -10.03 20.57
C ARG A 116 -5.79 -8.74 20.06
N ILE A 117 -4.62 -8.84 19.44
CA ILE A 117 -3.90 -7.69 18.89
C ILE A 117 -4.61 -7.18 17.63
N GLY A 118 -5.16 -8.07 16.82
CA GLY A 118 -6.00 -7.69 15.68
C GLY A 118 -7.23 -6.90 16.11
N ALA A 119 -7.93 -7.35 17.16
CA ALA A 119 -9.07 -6.63 17.72
C ALA A 119 -8.67 -5.26 18.29
N PHE A 120 -7.54 -5.18 18.99
CA PHE A 120 -7.00 -3.90 19.49
C PHE A 120 -6.66 -2.93 18.35
N LEU A 121 -5.93 -3.38 17.32
CA LEU A 121 -5.57 -2.57 16.17
C LEU A 121 -6.80 -2.13 15.36
N GLY A 122 -7.79 -3.02 15.21
CA GLY A 122 -9.06 -2.70 14.56
C GLY A 122 -9.87 -1.66 15.35
N ALA A 123 -9.98 -1.81 16.67
CA ALA A 123 -10.64 -0.81 17.51
C ALA A 123 -9.93 0.54 17.47
N PHE A 124 -8.59 0.53 17.51
CA PHE A 124 -7.76 1.72 17.39
C PHE A 124 -7.94 2.42 16.03
N PHE A 125 -7.97 1.65 14.94
CA PHE A 125 -8.26 2.16 13.59
C PHE A 125 -9.63 2.84 13.54
N LEU A 126 -10.68 2.17 14.00
CA LEU A 126 -12.03 2.73 13.99
C LEU A 126 -12.14 3.98 14.86
N ALA A 127 -11.51 3.98 16.03
CA ALA A 127 -11.50 5.14 16.94
C ALA A 127 -10.84 6.38 16.31
N ALA A 128 -9.83 6.21 15.46
CA ALA A 128 -9.18 7.32 14.76
C ALA A 128 -9.90 7.71 13.47
N TRP A 129 -10.29 6.73 12.65
CA TRP A 129 -10.80 6.97 11.30
C TRP A 129 -12.27 7.36 11.25
N VAL A 130 -13.12 6.88 12.16
CA VAL A 130 -14.54 7.29 12.20
C VAL A 130 -14.68 8.80 12.43
N PRO A 131 -14.02 9.41 13.44
CA PRO A 131 -14.00 10.87 13.57
C PRO A 131 -13.44 11.58 12.34
N CYS A 132 -12.37 11.08 11.73
CA CYS A 132 -11.78 11.69 10.53
C CYS A 132 -12.76 11.70 9.34
N ILE A 133 -13.49 10.60 9.12
CA ILE A 133 -14.51 10.51 8.06
C ILE A 133 -15.64 11.52 8.29
N VAL A 134 -16.12 11.63 9.53
CA VAL A 134 -17.17 12.59 9.89
C VAL A 134 -16.68 14.02 9.70
N LEU A 135 -15.48 14.33 10.19
CA LEU A 135 -14.86 15.65 10.03
C LEU A 135 -14.66 16.00 8.56
N GLU A 136 -14.16 15.07 7.74
CA GLU A 136 -13.97 15.30 6.30
C GLU A 136 -15.30 15.60 5.61
N GLY A 137 -16.37 14.87 5.94
CA GLY A 137 -17.71 15.16 5.43
C GLY A 137 -18.20 16.57 5.78
N ILE A 138 -17.99 17.02 7.01
CA ILE A 138 -18.35 18.39 7.43
C ILE A 138 -17.48 19.41 6.68
N ILE A 139 -16.18 19.17 6.59
CA ILE A 139 -15.20 20.03 5.91
C ILE A 139 -15.59 20.18 4.44
N LEU A 140 -15.79 19.08 3.70
CA LEU A 140 -16.13 19.13 2.28
C LEU A 140 -17.45 19.89 2.03
N ASN A 141 -18.44 19.75 2.90
CA ASN A 141 -19.69 20.53 2.80
C ASN A 141 -19.47 22.03 3.07
N LEU A 142 -18.60 22.40 4.01
CA LEU A 142 -18.24 23.81 4.24
C LEU A 142 -17.51 24.40 3.03
N PHE A 143 -16.60 23.65 2.42
CA PHE A 143 -15.93 24.06 1.18
C PHE A 143 -16.88 24.08 -0.03
N ALA A 144 -17.93 23.25 -0.05
CA ALA A 144 -18.98 23.27 -1.08
C ALA A 144 -19.71 24.61 -1.15
N GLY A 145 -19.97 25.27 -0.01
CA GLY A 145 -20.66 26.55 0.04
C GLY A 145 -19.82 27.77 -0.36
N MET A 146 -18.52 27.60 -0.62
CA MET A 146 -17.59 28.70 -0.90
C MET A 146 -17.50 28.98 -2.40
N LYS A 147 -17.63 30.25 -2.79
CA LYS A 147 -17.55 30.66 -4.21
C LYS A 147 -16.15 30.49 -4.77
N GLU A 148 -16.10 30.10 -6.05
CA GLU A 148 -14.89 30.07 -6.86
C GLU A 148 -14.31 31.49 -6.97
N LYS A 149 -12.99 31.60 -6.82
CA LYS A 149 -12.29 32.88 -6.90
C LYS A 149 -11.25 32.83 -8.00
N SER A 150 -11.70 32.99 -9.24
CA SER A 150 -11.03 33.77 -10.31
C SER A 150 -11.34 33.19 -11.69
N ARG A 151 -11.87 34.02 -12.59
CA ARG A 151 -12.01 33.69 -14.03
C ARG A 151 -10.68 33.59 -14.79
N PHE A 152 -9.55 33.86 -14.13
CA PHE A 152 -8.22 33.97 -14.78
C PHE A 152 -7.32 32.76 -14.53
N ILE A 153 -7.74 31.79 -13.72
CA ILE A 153 -6.97 30.56 -13.44
C ILE A 153 -7.75 29.40 -14.06
N VAL A 154 -7.08 28.58 -14.86
CA VAL A 154 -7.68 27.36 -15.42
C VAL A 154 -7.89 26.36 -14.28
N GLY A 155 -9.00 25.63 -14.32
CA GLY A 155 -9.33 24.61 -13.31
C GLY A 155 -10.15 25.14 -12.12
N CYS A 156 -10.59 24.20 -11.29
CA CYS A 156 -11.50 24.40 -10.16
C CYS A 156 -10.71 24.71 -8.87
N HIS A 157 -10.70 25.99 -8.47
CA HIS A 157 -9.99 26.44 -7.27
C HIS A 157 -10.93 27.15 -6.29
N LYS A 158 -11.07 26.57 -5.10
CA LYS A 158 -11.94 27.10 -4.04
C LYS A 158 -11.20 27.99 -3.07
N THR A 159 -11.93 28.96 -2.52
CA THR A 159 -11.43 29.79 -1.44
C THR A 159 -11.40 29.03 -0.12
N ILE A 160 -10.32 29.23 0.64
CA ILE A 160 -10.11 28.57 1.92
C ILE A 160 -11.00 29.24 2.98
N PRO A 161 -11.77 28.48 3.77
CA PRO A 161 -12.55 29.02 4.88
C PRO A 161 -11.66 29.68 5.92
N ARG A 162 -12.14 30.77 6.53
CA ARG A 162 -11.40 31.48 7.59
C ARG A 162 -11.23 30.61 8.84
N ASP A 163 -12.19 29.71 9.09
CA ASP A 163 -12.17 28.80 10.23
C ASP A 163 -11.59 27.43 9.86
N VAL A 164 -10.28 27.28 10.08
CA VAL A 164 -9.52 26.05 9.81
C VAL A 164 -9.48 25.09 11.02
N LYS A 165 -10.31 25.33 12.04
CA LYS A 165 -10.29 24.57 13.31
C LYS A 165 -10.55 23.08 13.11
N LEU A 166 -11.51 22.73 12.24
CA LEU A 166 -11.87 21.34 11.96
C LEU A 166 -10.71 20.59 11.28
N VAL A 167 -10.03 21.24 10.34
CA VAL A 167 -8.85 20.67 9.66
C VAL A 167 -7.72 20.43 10.67
N ARG A 168 -7.47 21.37 11.59
CA ARG A 168 -6.49 21.19 12.67
C ARG A 168 -6.79 19.99 13.55
N ILE A 169 -8.07 19.78 13.90
CA ILE A 169 -8.48 18.63 14.71
C ILE A 169 -8.24 17.33 13.95
N GLN A 170 -8.61 17.27 12.67
CA GLN A 170 -8.37 16.11 11.80
C GLN A 170 -6.87 15.80 11.66
N ASP A 171 -6.04 16.81 11.37
CA ASP A 171 -4.57 16.69 11.33
C ASP A 171 -4.04 16.10 12.66
N ALA A 172 -4.59 16.53 13.80
CA ALA A 172 -4.11 16.11 15.12
C ALA A 172 -4.40 14.64 15.40
N ILE A 173 -5.59 14.20 15.00
CA ILE A 173 -6.00 12.80 15.12
C ILE A 173 -5.08 11.91 14.27
N ILE A 174 -4.84 12.30 13.01
CA ILE A 174 -3.98 11.54 12.09
C ILE A 174 -2.52 11.52 12.60
N PHE A 175 -2.01 12.66 13.06
CA PHE A 175 -0.66 12.72 13.60
C PHE A 175 -0.49 11.85 14.85
N LEU A 176 -1.43 11.94 15.81
CA LEU A 176 -1.42 11.09 17.00
C LEU A 176 -1.51 9.61 16.64
N TYR A 177 -2.33 9.27 15.64
CA TYR A 177 -2.46 7.91 15.13
C TYR A 177 -1.11 7.35 14.66
N TRP A 178 -0.38 8.11 13.83
CA TRP A 178 0.94 7.73 13.35
C TRP A 178 2.00 7.64 14.45
N ILE A 179 1.96 8.53 15.45
CA ILE A 179 2.86 8.47 16.62
C ILE A 179 2.62 7.22 17.45
N VAL A 180 1.35 6.85 17.69
CA VAL A 180 1.02 5.62 18.42
C VAL A 180 1.46 4.40 17.64
N LEU A 181 1.27 4.35 16.32
CA LEU A 181 1.77 3.26 15.48
C LEU A 181 3.30 3.16 15.52
N LEU A 182 4.01 4.29 15.41
CA LEU A 182 5.46 4.35 15.54
C LEU A 182 5.90 3.80 16.90
N ALA A 183 5.26 4.23 17.99
CA ALA A 183 5.54 3.76 19.34
C ALA A 183 5.30 2.24 19.47
N LEU A 184 4.20 1.71 18.94
CA LEU A 184 3.93 0.28 18.93
C LEU A 184 5.01 -0.52 18.18
N LEU A 185 5.49 -0.01 17.05
CA LEU A 185 6.59 -0.63 16.31
C LEU A 185 7.89 -0.61 17.11
N VAL A 186 8.27 0.55 17.64
CA VAL A 186 9.52 0.72 18.42
C VAL A 186 9.50 -0.13 19.69
N CYS A 187 8.41 -0.11 20.47
CA CYS A 187 8.25 -0.95 21.67
C CYS A 187 8.40 -2.44 21.35
N LYS A 188 7.86 -2.86 20.20
CA LYS A 188 7.96 -4.26 19.77
C LYS A 188 9.38 -4.63 19.36
N GLY A 189 10.13 -3.71 18.76
CA GLY A 189 11.53 -3.91 18.36
C GLY A 189 12.55 -3.80 19.49
N GLY A 190 12.25 -3.02 20.53
CA GLY A 190 13.09 -2.88 21.73
C GLY A 190 12.96 -4.05 22.72
N SER A 191 11.99 -4.95 22.54
CA SER A 191 11.78 -6.08 23.46
C SER A 191 12.94 -7.10 23.37
N PRO A 192 13.70 -7.32 24.46
CA PRO A 192 14.89 -8.20 24.46
C PRO A 192 14.56 -9.67 24.18
N ARG A 193 13.30 -10.09 24.39
CA ARG A 193 12.86 -11.49 24.35
C ARG A 193 12.93 -12.15 22.97
N LYS A 194 13.26 -11.43 21.88
CA LYS A 194 13.33 -11.99 20.53
C LYS A 194 14.54 -11.53 19.68
N ARG A 195 15.65 -11.13 20.30
CA ARG A 195 16.97 -11.16 19.61
C ARG A 195 17.34 -12.57 19.11
N LEU A 196 16.59 -13.60 19.53
CA LEU A 196 16.72 -15.01 19.17
C LEU A 196 15.79 -15.51 18.05
N SER A 197 14.93 -14.68 17.45
CA SER A 197 14.16 -15.08 16.25
C SER A 197 14.96 -14.72 15.01
N GLY A 198 15.92 -15.57 14.64
CA GLY A 198 16.87 -15.40 13.52
C GLY A 198 16.27 -15.40 12.12
N THR A 199 15.14 -14.73 11.88
CA THR A 199 14.54 -14.61 10.55
C THR A 199 14.77 -13.21 9.99
N GLY A 200 15.52 -13.10 8.89
CA GLY A 200 15.77 -11.84 8.18
C GLY A 200 14.48 -11.10 7.78
N LEU A 201 13.37 -11.84 7.65
CA LEU A 201 12.03 -11.30 7.40
C LEU A 201 11.55 -10.30 8.45
N TYR A 202 11.74 -10.60 9.74
CA TYR A 202 11.29 -9.73 10.83
C TYR A 202 12.13 -8.45 10.89
N ALA A 203 13.44 -8.56 10.74
CA ALA A 203 14.34 -7.42 10.70
C ALA A 203 14.06 -6.50 9.50
N LEU A 204 13.75 -7.09 8.33
CA LEU A 204 13.37 -6.34 7.13
C LEU A 204 12.05 -5.59 7.32
N LEU A 205 11.01 -6.27 7.81
CA LEU A 205 9.70 -5.66 8.12
C LEU A 205 9.80 -4.54 9.15
N TYR A 206 10.62 -4.73 10.18
CA TYR A 206 10.82 -3.78 11.27
C TYR A 206 11.56 -2.51 10.81
N ARG A 207 12.69 -2.67 10.12
CA ARG A 207 13.51 -1.54 9.63
C ARG A 207 12.72 -0.71 8.63
N ASP A 208 12.05 -1.38 7.69
CA ASP A 208 11.26 -0.70 6.67
C ASP A 208 10.05 -0.02 7.34
N GLY A 209 9.32 -0.72 8.22
CA GLY A 209 8.16 -0.17 8.94
C GLY A 209 8.46 1.09 9.75
N ILE A 210 9.56 1.13 10.50
CA ILE A 210 9.95 2.32 11.27
C ILE A 210 10.30 3.49 10.37
N THR A 211 11.09 3.26 9.33
CA THR A 211 11.53 4.31 8.40
C THR A 211 10.31 5.05 7.83
N TYR A 212 9.24 4.32 7.52
CA TYR A 212 8.02 4.89 6.97
C TYR A 212 7.17 5.62 7.99
N CYS A 213 7.00 5.06 9.19
CA CYS A 213 6.32 5.77 10.26
C CYS A 213 7.04 7.08 10.61
N VAL A 214 8.38 7.11 10.60
CA VAL A 214 9.16 8.33 10.80
C VAL A 214 8.91 9.33 9.68
N LEU A 215 8.99 8.92 8.41
CA LEU A 215 8.72 9.80 7.27
C LEU A 215 7.30 10.40 7.32
N LEU A 216 6.29 9.60 7.67
CA LEU A 216 4.91 10.05 7.77
C LEU A 216 4.66 10.94 8.97
N CYS A 217 5.36 10.70 10.10
CA CYS A 217 5.36 11.63 11.22
C CYS A 217 5.99 12.98 10.82
N CYS A 218 7.10 12.98 10.07
CA CYS A 218 7.70 14.21 9.55
C CYS A 218 6.74 14.98 8.65
N VAL A 219 6.09 14.31 7.69
CA VAL A 219 5.08 14.94 6.83
C VAL A 219 3.89 15.45 7.66
N GLY A 220 3.45 14.71 8.68
CA GLY A 220 2.41 15.13 9.61
C GLY A 220 2.77 16.39 10.40
N ILE A 221 4.03 16.54 10.82
CA ILE A 221 4.54 17.78 11.45
C ILE A 221 4.46 18.94 10.46
N VAL A 222 4.88 18.73 9.22
CA VAL A 222 4.82 19.79 8.20
C VAL A 222 3.36 20.19 7.92
N ASN A 223 2.44 19.24 7.80
CA ASN A 223 1.01 19.52 7.66
C ASN A 223 0.48 20.31 8.86
N MET A 224 0.82 19.91 10.07
CA MET A 224 0.44 20.62 11.30
C MET A 224 0.94 22.07 11.34
N THR A 225 2.22 22.27 11.09
CA THR A 225 2.82 23.61 11.06
C THR A 225 2.17 24.47 9.97
N THR A 226 1.87 23.89 8.81
CA THR A 226 1.18 24.57 7.71
C THR A 226 -0.22 25.01 8.12
N THR A 227 -1.01 24.14 8.75
CA THR A 227 -2.38 24.46 9.21
C THR A 227 -2.39 25.55 10.32
N VAL A 228 -1.30 25.72 11.07
CA VAL A 228 -1.15 26.75 12.11
C VAL A 228 -0.64 28.08 11.55
N PHE A 229 0.47 28.06 10.83
CA PHE A 229 1.21 29.26 10.42
C PHE A 229 0.83 29.76 9.03
N ALA A 230 0.42 28.87 8.14
CA ALA A 230 0.14 29.18 6.74
C ALA A 230 -1.14 28.46 6.27
N PRO A 231 -2.32 28.81 6.82
CA PRO A 231 -3.60 28.21 6.45
C PRO A 231 -3.96 28.42 4.98
N GLU A 232 -3.18 29.19 4.23
CA GLU A 232 -3.26 29.25 2.78
C GLU A 232 -2.78 28.00 2.02
N PHE A 233 -1.98 27.13 2.64
CA PHE A 233 -1.44 25.92 2.02
C PHE A 233 -2.08 24.65 2.63
N LEU A 234 -3.34 24.76 3.10
CA LEU A 234 -4.05 23.60 3.64
C LEU A 234 -4.09 22.46 2.63
N LYS A 235 -3.92 21.25 3.15
CA LYS A 235 -3.93 20.00 2.38
C LYS A 235 -2.83 19.91 1.31
N LEU A 236 -1.83 20.82 1.29
CA LEU A 236 -0.75 20.83 0.30
C LEU A 236 -0.01 19.48 0.18
N LEU A 237 0.31 18.84 1.30
CA LEU A 237 1.05 17.58 1.29
C LEU A 237 0.15 16.35 1.45
N TYR A 238 -1.18 16.49 1.42
CA TYR A 238 -2.08 15.36 1.66
C TYR A 238 -2.01 14.32 0.55
N PHE A 239 -2.02 14.77 -0.72
CA PHE A 239 -1.88 13.86 -1.85
C PHE A 239 -0.49 13.24 -1.89
N LEU A 240 0.56 14.03 -1.62
CA LEU A 240 1.93 13.52 -1.49
C LEU A 240 2.03 12.47 -0.38
N GLN A 241 1.45 12.72 0.79
CA GLN A 241 1.41 11.79 1.92
C GLN A 241 0.72 10.48 1.53
N HIS A 242 -0.40 10.56 0.80
CA HIS A 242 -1.11 9.39 0.32
C HIS A 242 -0.27 8.57 -0.68
N VAL A 243 0.36 9.23 -1.65
CA VAL A 243 1.26 8.58 -2.63
C VAL A 243 2.43 7.92 -1.93
N ILE A 244 3.09 8.62 -1.00
CA ILE A 244 4.20 8.08 -0.21
C ILE A 244 3.75 6.85 0.55
N LEU A 245 2.62 6.91 1.25
CA LEU A 245 2.09 5.77 2.01
C LEU A 245 1.82 4.55 1.10
N SER A 246 1.23 4.76 -0.08
CA SER A 246 0.98 3.68 -1.06
C SER A 246 2.27 3.09 -1.61
N VAL A 247 3.19 3.91 -2.11
CA VAL A 247 4.49 3.49 -2.67
C VAL A 247 5.29 2.67 -1.65
N LEU A 248 5.42 3.18 -0.42
CA LEU A 248 6.16 2.51 0.64
C LEU A 248 5.53 1.18 1.01
N THR A 249 4.20 1.16 1.10
CA THR A 249 3.43 -0.05 1.32
C THR A 249 3.72 -1.09 0.22
N ASN A 250 3.75 -0.68 -1.04
CA ASN A 250 3.97 -1.58 -2.15
C ASN A 250 5.38 -2.18 -2.16
N ARG A 251 6.40 -1.34 -1.93
CA ARG A 251 7.81 -1.78 -1.91
C ARG A 251 8.09 -2.85 -0.85
N ILE A 252 7.55 -2.69 0.36
CA ILE A 252 7.70 -3.73 1.40
C ILE A 252 7.11 -5.04 0.94
N LEU A 253 5.92 -5.01 0.32
CA LEU A 253 5.27 -6.26 -0.07
C LEU A 253 6.13 -7.03 -1.08
N PHE A 254 6.70 -6.33 -2.05
CA PHE A 254 7.57 -6.98 -3.02
C PHE A 254 8.81 -7.58 -2.37
N ARG A 255 9.47 -6.83 -1.49
CA ARG A 255 10.61 -7.35 -0.72
C ARG A 255 10.24 -8.57 0.13
N LEU A 256 9.06 -8.54 0.76
CA LEU A 256 8.54 -9.65 1.56
C LEU A 256 8.31 -10.90 0.71
N ARG A 257 7.66 -10.75 -0.46
CA ARG A 257 7.40 -11.87 -1.37
C ARG A 257 8.68 -12.43 -1.96
N GLN A 258 9.61 -11.56 -2.36
CA GLN A 258 10.92 -11.98 -2.85
C GLN A 258 11.69 -12.76 -1.77
N TYR A 259 11.69 -12.26 -0.53
CA TYR A 259 12.30 -12.96 0.59
C TYR A 259 11.67 -14.33 0.81
N ASN A 260 10.33 -14.43 0.83
CA ASN A 260 9.63 -15.70 1.02
C ASN A 260 9.91 -16.71 -0.10
N LEU A 261 9.97 -16.25 -1.37
CA LEU A 261 10.34 -17.12 -2.50
C LEU A 261 11.79 -17.60 -2.39
N SER A 262 12.72 -16.72 -2.02
CA SER A 262 14.13 -17.10 -1.84
C SER A 262 14.32 -18.08 -0.68
N THR A 263 13.56 -17.91 0.41
CA THR A 263 13.59 -18.81 1.56
C THR A 263 13.00 -20.16 1.20
N SER A 264 11.83 -20.20 0.55
CA SER A 264 11.23 -21.46 0.05
C SER A 264 12.17 -22.18 -0.89
N ARG A 265 12.78 -21.49 -1.86
CA ARG A 265 13.74 -22.10 -2.79
C ARG A 265 14.97 -22.65 -2.05
N ASN A 266 15.46 -21.93 -1.04
CA ASN A 266 16.56 -22.42 -0.22
C ASN A 266 16.13 -23.63 0.62
N GLU A 267 14.94 -23.63 1.21
CA GLU A 267 14.40 -24.79 1.93
C GLU A 267 14.25 -25.99 0.99
N ASP A 268 13.69 -25.79 -0.22
CA ASP A 268 13.58 -26.83 -1.25
C ASP A 268 14.97 -27.34 -1.68
N ALA A 269 15.94 -26.45 -1.92
CA ALA A 269 17.30 -26.83 -2.27
C ALA A 269 18.01 -27.53 -1.11
N THR A 270 17.75 -27.13 0.13
CA THR A 270 18.32 -27.78 1.33
C THR A 270 17.68 -29.15 1.53
N ILE A 271 16.37 -29.30 1.34
CA ILE A 271 15.67 -30.59 1.34
C ILE A 271 16.21 -31.48 0.22
N ILE A 272 16.40 -30.96 -1.00
CA ILE A 272 17.02 -31.71 -2.11
C ILE A 272 18.46 -32.13 -1.77
N ASN A 273 19.23 -31.29 -1.09
CA ASN A 273 20.59 -31.62 -0.65
C ASN A 273 20.64 -32.53 0.59
N PHE A 274 19.57 -32.60 1.38
CA PHE A 274 19.46 -33.43 2.59
C PHE A 274 18.78 -34.78 2.34
N VAL A 275 18.21 -35.01 1.16
CA VAL A 275 17.74 -36.34 0.74
C VAL A 275 18.97 -37.13 0.32
N PRO A 276 19.47 -38.08 1.14
CA PRO A 276 20.41 -39.06 0.62
C PRO A 276 19.66 -39.84 -0.45
N ALA A 277 20.36 -40.30 -1.49
CA ALA A 277 19.80 -41.19 -2.49
C ALA A 277 19.19 -42.44 -1.79
N GLY A 278 17.89 -42.40 -1.45
CA GLY A 278 17.22 -43.50 -0.75
C GLY A 278 16.16 -43.22 0.33
N ALA A 279 15.68 -41.99 0.59
CA ALA A 279 14.63 -41.78 1.62
C ALA A 279 13.36 -41.08 1.10
N LEU A 280 12.22 -41.73 1.36
CA LEU A 280 10.84 -41.41 0.98
C LEU A 280 10.27 -40.15 1.70
N ALA A 281 9.32 -39.53 0.99
CA ALA A 281 8.60 -38.28 1.22
C ALA A 281 7.83 -38.12 2.55
N PHE A 282 7.48 -36.86 2.88
CA PHE A 282 6.16 -36.53 3.43
C PHE A 282 5.73 -35.09 3.10
N GLY A 283 4.65 -34.95 2.31
CA GLY A 283 3.67 -33.86 2.49
C GLY A 283 3.53 -32.77 1.43
N ARG A 284 2.74 -33.00 0.38
CA ARG A 284 1.63 -32.10 -0.03
C ARG A 284 0.62 -32.83 -0.94
N PRO A 285 -0.71 -32.67 -0.76
CA PRO A 285 -1.71 -33.32 -1.58
C PRO A 285 -1.93 -32.52 -2.87
N GLY A 286 -1.67 -33.14 -4.02
CA GLY A 286 -1.90 -32.50 -5.31
C GLY A 286 -1.19 -33.22 -6.45
N ASN A 287 -1.79 -34.33 -6.89
CA ASN A 287 -1.64 -34.92 -8.23
C ASN A 287 -0.22 -35.28 -8.73
N ALA A 288 0.63 -35.86 -7.87
CA ALA A 288 1.97 -36.34 -8.24
C ALA A 288 1.97 -37.63 -9.12
N ASN A 289 0.81 -38.27 -9.32
CA ASN A 289 0.75 -39.55 -10.04
C ASN A 289 0.95 -39.42 -11.56
N GLY A 290 0.70 -38.24 -12.14
CA GLY A 290 0.92 -38.00 -13.58
C GLY A 290 2.41 -37.83 -13.91
N ASP A 291 3.10 -36.97 -13.16
CA ASP A 291 4.49 -36.61 -13.41
C ASP A 291 5.47 -37.73 -13.08
N LEU A 292 5.15 -38.59 -12.09
CA LEU A 292 5.96 -39.77 -11.75
C LEU A 292 5.95 -40.84 -12.85
N ILE A 293 4.83 -41.03 -13.55
CA ILE A 293 4.72 -42.01 -14.64
C ILE A 293 5.48 -41.51 -15.87
N GLU A 294 5.44 -40.20 -16.15
CA GLU A 294 6.15 -39.60 -17.27
C GLU A 294 7.69 -39.61 -17.05
N LEU A 295 8.14 -39.36 -15.81
CA LEU A 295 9.55 -39.45 -15.44
C LEU A 295 10.08 -40.89 -15.40
N GLN A 296 9.25 -41.88 -15.04
CA GLN A 296 9.62 -43.30 -15.17
C GLN A 296 9.70 -43.75 -16.62
N ARG A 297 8.82 -43.24 -17.50
CA ARG A 297 8.82 -43.55 -18.94
C ARG A 297 10.02 -42.92 -19.67
N LEU A 298 10.48 -41.73 -19.23
CA LEU A 298 11.70 -41.09 -19.75
C LEU A 298 13.00 -41.72 -19.24
N ARG A 299 12.96 -42.48 -18.14
CA ARG A 299 14.13 -43.14 -17.56
C ARG A 299 14.45 -44.49 -18.22
N ASN A 300 13.50 -45.13 -18.88
CA ASN A 300 13.70 -46.47 -19.45
C ASN A 300 13.18 -46.56 -20.89
N PRO A 301 13.87 -45.96 -21.88
CA PRO A 301 13.50 -46.08 -23.28
C PRO A 301 13.81 -47.44 -23.92
N ASP A 302 14.53 -48.35 -23.24
CA ASP A 302 15.10 -49.54 -23.88
C ASP A 302 14.35 -50.88 -23.67
N ASP A 303 13.26 -50.93 -22.88
CA ASP A 303 12.58 -52.21 -22.58
C ASP A 303 11.43 -52.60 -23.53
N THR A 304 11.46 -52.15 -24.80
CA THR A 304 10.45 -52.60 -25.80
C THR A 304 11.01 -53.29 -27.05
N ALA A 305 12.27 -53.71 -27.05
CA ALA A 305 12.85 -54.42 -28.20
C ALA A 305 13.88 -55.51 -27.87
N ALA A 306 13.61 -56.40 -26.90
CA ALA A 306 14.35 -57.66 -26.81
C ALA A 306 13.53 -58.73 -26.06
N GLY A 307 13.19 -59.83 -26.74
CA GLY A 307 12.68 -61.04 -26.07
C GLY A 307 11.49 -61.76 -26.71
N SER A 308 11.43 -61.87 -28.03
CA SER A 308 10.72 -63.00 -28.66
C SER A 308 11.72 -64.14 -28.92
N ARG A 309 11.29 -65.39 -28.66
CA ARG A 309 11.95 -66.73 -28.75
C ARG A 309 12.19 -67.32 -27.35
N GLY A 310 11.69 -68.48 -26.92
CA GLY A 310 11.02 -69.62 -27.55
C GLY A 310 11.46 -70.91 -26.82
N LEU A 311 10.57 -71.92 -26.75
CA LEU A 311 10.76 -73.33 -26.31
C LEU A 311 10.98 -73.59 -24.79
N GLY A 312 10.44 -74.61 -24.11
CA GLY A 312 9.66 -75.81 -24.46
C GLY A 312 10.11 -77.01 -23.60
N VAL A 313 9.16 -77.83 -23.11
CA VAL A 313 9.33 -79.24 -22.61
C VAL A 313 10.05 -79.35 -21.23
N ILE A 314 9.56 -80.01 -20.17
CA ILE A 314 8.91 -81.32 -19.94
C ILE A 314 7.81 -81.16 -18.89
#